data_AF-A0A7W7YKC4-F1
#
_entry.id   AF-A0A7W7YKC4-F1
#
_cell.length_a   1.000
_cell.length_b   1.000
_cell.length_c   1.000
_cell.angle_alpha   90.00
_cell.angle_beta   90.00
_cell.angle_gamma   90.00
#
_symmetry.space_group_name_H-M   'P 1'
#
loop_
_entity.id
_entity.type
_entity.pdbx_description
1 polymer ?
#
loop_
_entity_poly.entity_id
_entity_poly.type
_entity_poly.pdbx_seq_one_letter_code
_entity_poly.pdbx_strand_id
1 'polypeptide(L)'
;MPLLDRLERVFFWLSGASADHLDSCPAWERRKYVAFGATVLVPCTFATIACAYALSTLTNNGFVIAAVSLVWAFIILTVDRALLATYRAYQNIFRKLSQFSLRIVVAALMGITISHPLTLLLFKDTITSVVEKERQQEIEAARKQAADQKALVEARVKPLEEQIVKQREAWNASFTAAFLDENGKPVEKPLTDDEKKAKAERETKIAEAVAPGKLRLEALDKEMAKLSADYQKIAAELNQWQTDFEREVNGQRSGIVGLGPRAKSIQEDQLTWRRAESARLSGLLDTLTKNRVALVAEIKAAEDGVNAALDTQAEEAAAKLKAEENRIAGLRQQVQQQQADAFVGQQNSIRETLKVQIDTLLGQLSALHVEIAQLAKDEEARIAGIRAEPRRDILTQTLALHNLFENGAEGGRFAFIAYMVLSALFMLVDTIPLVVKFFSKAGPYDSLVDCDEVKYARERMAFLKSFDRYMKQLTESPFLHITQNRPLERALIEGVDRSRAAKAFLEHLMDLEQAFQEKVRLERERMAAGGVAGKAEMLEEMAATFYADLRERMESFFRDDGRRTPVTGRA
;
A
#
# COMPACT_ATOMS: atom_id res chain seq x y z
N MET A 1 19.82 -45.05 -55.38
CA MET A 1 20.61 -43.80 -55.45
C MET A 1 21.33 -43.61 -54.13
N PRO A 2 22.65 -43.38 -54.14
CA PRO A 2 23.42 -43.09 -52.94
C PRO A 2 22.91 -41.81 -52.25
N LEU A 3 23.15 -41.69 -50.94
CA LEU A 3 22.69 -40.54 -50.12
C LEU A 3 23.23 -39.20 -50.63
N LEU A 4 24.44 -39.19 -51.19
CA LEU A 4 25.08 -37.99 -51.76
C LEU A 4 24.28 -37.43 -52.94
N ASP A 5 23.84 -38.26 -53.88
CA ASP A 5 23.03 -37.82 -55.03
C ASP A 5 21.68 -37.22 -54.60
N ARG A 6 21.10 -37.72 -53.50
CA ARG A 6 19.86 -37.17 -52.94
C ARG A 6 20.10 -35.80 -52.31
N LEU A 7 21.22 -35.62 -51.59
CA LEU A 7 21.60 -34.33 -51.03
C LEU A 7 21.94 -33.32 -52.13
N GLU A 8 22.66 -33.73 -53.17
CA GLU A 8 22.96 -32.88 -54.33
C GLU A 8 21.68 -32.35 -54.98
N ARG A 9 20.67 -33.21 -55.20
CA ARG A 9 19.37 -32.79 -55.74
C ARG A 9 18.63 -31.80 -54.84
N VAL A 10 18.72 -31.95 -53.51
CA VAL A 10 18.16 -30.96 -52.56
C VAL A 10 18.88 -29.62 -52.69
N PHE A 11 20.21 -29.62 -52.78
CA PHE A 11 20.98 -28.37 -52.96
C PHE A 11 20.75 -27.74 -54.34
N PHE A 12 20.55 -28.52 -55.39
CA PHE A 12 20.12 -27.99 -56.70
C PHE A 12 18.78 -27.28 -56.59
N TRP A 13 17.80 -27.89 -55.92
CA TRP A 13 16.50 -27.28 -55.66
C TRP A 13 16.61 -25.98 -54.84
N LEU A 14 17.45 -25.97 -53.79
CA LEU A 14 17.74 -24.79 -52.97
C LEU A 14 18.39 -23.67 -53.77
N SER A 15 19.28 -24.00 -54.71
CA SER A 15 19.95 -23.01 -55.57
C SER A 15 19.03 -22.41 -56.65
N GLY A 16 17.78 -22.90 -56.76
CA GLY A 16 16.82 -22.46 -57.77
C GLY A 16 17.11 -22.99 -59.17
N ALA A 17 17.97 -24.00 -59.29
CA ALA A 17 18.38 -24.58 -60.57
C ALA A 17 17.62 -25.88 -60.89
N SER A 18 17.42 -26.15 -62.17
CA SER A 18 16.82 -27.39 -62.64
C SER A 18 17.83 -28.54 -62.56
N ALA A 19 17.46 -29.62 -61.87
CA ALA A 19 18.28 -30.82 -61.78
C ALA A 19 18.56 -31.44 -63.16
N ASP A 20 17.58 -31.40 -64.06
CA ASP A 20 17.68 -32.04 -65.39
C ASP A 20 18.75 -31.37 -66.27
N HIS A 21 18.84 -30.04 -66.23
CA HIS A 21 19.88 -29.30 -66.96
C HIS A 21 21.25 -29.44 -66.29
N LEU A 22 21.30 -29.54 -64.96
CA LEU A 22 22.54 -29.72 -64.20
C LEU A 22 23.16 -31.10 -64.36
N ASP A 23 22.34 -32.15 -64.53
CA ASP A 23 22.80 -33.52 -64.79
C ASP A 23 23.54 -33.61 -66.15
N SER A 24 23.18 -32.74 -67.10
CA SER A 24 23.86 -32.60 -68.41
C SER A 24 25.15 -31.75 -68.34
N CYS A 25 25.44 -31.11 -67.21
CA CYS A 25 26.60 -30.24 -67.02
C CYS A 25 27.82 -30.97 -66.42
N PRO A 26 29.04 -30.43 -66.62
CA PRO A 26 30.25 -30.98 -66.00
C PRO A 26 30.23 -30.88 -64.46
N ALA A 27 30.96 -31.77 -63.79
CA ALA A 27 30.94 -31.92 -62.34
C ALA A 27 31.36 -30.67 -61.54
N TRP A 28 32.18 -29.78 -62.12
CA TRP A 28 32.56 -28.52 -61.46
C TRP A 28 31.41 -27.51 -61.42
N GLU A 29 30.53 -27.51 -62.43
CA GLU A 29 29.34 -26.64 -62.48
C GLU A 29 28.29 -27.14 -61.48
N ARG A 30 28.11 -28.46 -61.38
CA ARG A 30 27.24 -29.06 -60.34
C ARG A 30 27.69 -28.65 -58.92
N ARG A 31 28.99 -28.77 -58.61
CA ARG A 31 29.52 -28.35 -57.30
C ARG A 31 29.33 -26.86 -57.00
N LYS A 32 29.42 -25.99 -58.02
CA LYS A 32 29.13 -24.54 -57.89
C LYS A 32 27.68 -24.30 -57.46
N TYR A 33 26.71 -24.99 -58.07
CA TYR A 33 25.30 -24.87 -57.71
C TYR A 33 24.97 -25.51 -56.35
N VAL A 34 25.64 -26.61 -55.97
CA VAL A 34 25.56 -27.14 -54.59
C VAL A 34 26.02 -26.08 -53.58
N ALA A 35 27.13 -25.38 -53.85
CA ALA A 35 27.63 -24.32 -52.98
C ALA A 35 26.64 -23.15 -52.86
N PHE A 36 26.01 -22.72 -53.97
CA PHE A 36 24.97 -21.69 -53.93
C PHE A 36 23.75 -22.12 -53.10
N GLY A 37 23.31 -23.37 -53.25
CA GLY A 37 22.24 -23.92 -52.41
C GLY A 37 22.60 -23.96 -50.92
N ALA A 38 23.85 -24.30 -50.60
CA ALA A 38 24.34 -24.32 -49.22
C ALA A 38 24.41 -22.91 -48.60
N THR A 39 24.77 -21.89 -49.37
CA THR A 39 24.84 -20.50 -48.87
C THR A 39 23.49 -19.95 -48.44
N VAL A 40 22.39 -20.39 -49.04
CA VAL A 40 21.01 -19.97 -48.67
C VAL A 40 20.58 -20.51 -47.31
N LEU A 41 21.18 -21.61 -46.85
CA LEU A 41 20.89 -22.16 -45.52
C LEU A 41 21.41 -21.27 -44.40
N VAL A 42 22.45 -20.46 -44.64
CA VAL A 42 23.05 -19.61 -43.61
C VAL A 42 22.10 -18.50 -43.16
N PRO A 43 21.52 -17.65 -44.05
CA PRO A 43 20.46 -16.72 -43.66
C PRO A 43 19.26 -17.41 -43.01
N CYS A 44 18.87 -18.59 -43.51
CA CYS A 44 17.75 -19.37 -42.98
C CYS A 44 17.98 -19.80 -41.52
N THR A 45 19.17 -20.29 -41.17
CA THR A 45 19.47 -20.73 -39.79
C THR A 45 19.50 -19.55 -38.83
N PHE A 46 20.12 -18.43 -39.23
CA PHE A 46 20.13 -17.21 -38.40
C PHE A 46 18.72 -16.62 -38.23
N ALA A 47 17.90 -16.60 -39.28
CA ALA A 47 16.51 -16.18 -39.20
C ALA A 47 15.69 -17.08 -38.26
N THR A 48 15.97 -18.39 -38.24
CA THR A 48 15.33 -19.34 -37.31
C THR A 48 15.67 -18.99 -35.87
N ILE A 49 16.96 -18.77 -35.56
CA ILE A 49 17.43 -18.42 -34.21
C ILE A 49 16.87 -17.06 -33.76
N ALA A 50 16.91 -16.06 -34.65
CA ALA A 50 16.36 -14.72 -34.42
C ALA A 50 14.87 -14.77 -34.09
N CYS A 51 14.08 -15.48 -34.89
CA CYS A 51 12.64 -15.62 -34.70
C CYS A 51 12.31 -16.44 -33.45
N ALA A 52 13.04 -17.53 -33.20
CA ALA A 52 12.87 -18.33 -31.98
C ALA A 52 13.14 -17.50 -30.72
N TYR A 53 14.18 -16.66 -30.72
CA TYR A 53 14.45 -15.75 -29.62
C TYR A 53 13.34 -14.71 -29.45
N ALA A 54 12.91 -14.04 -30.53
CA ALA A 54 11.82 -13.07 -30.46
C ALA A 54 10.55 -13.70 -29.88
N LEU A 55 10.17 -14.91 -30.31
CA LEU A 55 9.02 -15.64 -29.78
C LEU A 55 9.19 -16.09 -28.33
N SER A 56 10.42 -16.39 -27.90
CA SER A 56 10.71 -16.74 -26.50
C SER A 56 10.43 -15.59 -25.52
N THR A 57 10.34 -14.35 -26.02
CA THR A 57 9.91 -13.19 -25.21
C THR A 57 8.39 -13.06 -25.10
N LEU A 58 7.63 -13.70 -25.99
CA LEU A 58 6.16 -13.62 -26.06
C LEU A 58 5.47 -14.84 -25.44
N THR A 59 6.06 -16.03 -25.60
CA THR A 59 5.48 -17.28 -25.10
C THR A 59 6.55 -18.19 -24.50
N ASN A 60 6.18 -18.91 -23.43
CA ASN A 60 7.02 -19.93 -22.82
C ASN A 60 6.80 -21.33 -23.43
N ASN A 61 5.89 -21.47 -24.40
CA ASN A 61 5.59 -22.76 -25.01
C ASN A 61 6.59 -23.09 -26.13
N GLY A 62 7.54 -23.98 -25.83
CA GLY A 62 8.59 -24.40 -26.76
C GLY A 62 8.08 -24.96 -28.09
N PHE A 63 6.90 -25.60 -28.11
CA PHE A 63 6.31 -26.13 -29.34
C PHE A 63 5.87 -25.01 -30.29
N VAL A 64 5.26 -23.94 -29.75
CA VAL A 64 4.84 -22.77 -30.54
C VAL A 64 6.06 -22.03 -31.09
N ILE A 65 7.10 -21.86 -30.26
CA ILE A 65 8.36 -21.25 -30.68
C ILE A 65 8.97 -22.02 -31.85
N ALA A 66 9.08 -23.35 -31.74
CA ALA A 66 9.65 -24.20 -32.78
C ALA A 66 8.81 -24.18 -34.07
N ALA A 67 7.49 -24.31 -33.98
CA ALA A 67 6.61 -24.33 -35.15
C ALA A 67 6.65 -23.01 -35.92
N VAL A 68 6.52 -21.86 -35.23
CA VAL A 68 6.47 -20.55 -35.89
C VAL A 68 7.85 -20.15 -36.43
N SER A 69 8.94 -20.44 -35.70
CA SER A 69 10.30 -20.17 -36.21
C SER A 69 10.65 -21.01 -37.44
N LEU A 70 10.17 -22.26 -37.54
CA LEU A 70 10.32 -23.08 -38.75
C LEU A 70 9.51 -22.54 -39.93
N VAL A 71 8.29 -22.05 -39.70
CA VAL A 71 7.49 -21.39 -40.74
C VAL A 71 8.21 -20.13 -41.24
N TRP A 72 8.74 -19.32 -40.32
CA TRP A 72 9.52 -18.14 -40.70
C TRP A 72 10.80 -18.49 -41.47
N ALA A 73 11.54 -19.50 -41.02
CA ALA A 73 12.71 -20.02 -41.71
C ALA A 73 12.37 -20.46 -43.14
N PHE A 74 11.24 -21.15 -43.31
CA PHE A 74 10.75 -21.56 -44.62
C PHE A 74 10.41 -20.35 -45.51
N ILE A 75 9.80 -19.29 -44.97
CA ILE A 75 9.54 -18.05 -45.72
C ILE A 75 10.86 -17.45 -46.22
N ILE A 76 11.86 -17.27 -45.35
CA ILE A 76 13.17 -16.74 -45.74
C ILE A 76 13.84 -17.63 -46.79
N LEU A 77 13.82 -18.94 -46.59
CA LEU A 77 14.35 -19.92 -47.54
C LEU A 77 13.69 -19.78 -48.92
N THR A 78 12.37 -19.59 -48.99
CA THR A 78 11.65 -19.43 -50.26
C THR A 78 11.97 -18.11 -50.95
N VAL A 79 12.12 -17.03 -50.19
CA VAL A 79 12.48 -15.70 -50.71
C VAL A 79 13.90 -15.74 -51.28
N ASP A 80 14.87 -16.25 -50.53
CA ASP A 80 16.26 -16.34 -50.98
C ASP A 80 16.42 -17.26 -52.19
N ARG A 81 15.68 -18.38 -52.21
CA ARG A 81 15.60 -19.26 -53.38
C ARG A 81 15.02 -18.55 -54.59
N ALA A 82 13.91 -17.82 -54.44
CA ALA A 82 13.29 -17.09 -55.53
C ALA A 82 14.24 -16.02 -56.11
N LEU A 83 15.06 -15.42 -55.26
CA LEU A 83 16.03 -14.39 -55.65
C LEU A 83 17.23 -14.98 -56.39
N LEU A 84 17.68 -16.20 -56.04
CA LEU A 84 18.66 -16.93 -56.83
C LEU A 84 18.12 -17.40 -58.19
N ALA A 85 16.86 -17.84 -58.23
CA ALA A 85 16.20 -18.34 -59.44
C ALA A 85 15.90 -17.22 -60.46
N THR A 86 15.63 -16.00 -59.99
CA THR A 86 15.32 -14.85 -60.86
C THR A 86 16.55 -14.21 -61.51
N TYR A 87 17.75 -14.46 -60.98
CA TYR A 87 18.99 -13.97 -61.59
C TYR A 87 19.28 -14.66 -62.92
N ARG A 88 19.51 -13.87 -63.97
CA ARG A 88 19.84 -14.37 -65.32
C ARG A 88 21.17 -13.81 -65.84
N ALA A 89 22.08 -14.71 -66.22
CA ALA A 89 23.42 -14.33 -66.67
C ALA A 89 23.43 -13.55 -68.01
N TYR A 90 22.44 -13.72 -68.88
CA TYR A 90 22.38 -13.07 -70.20
C TYR A 90 21.45 -11.84 -70.27
N GLN A 91 20.92 -11.37 -69.14
CA GLN A 91 20.09 -10.14 -69.10
C GLN A 91 20.90 -8.84 -69.32
N ASN A 92 20.21 -7.79 -69.78
CA ASN A 92 20.78 -6.44 -69.96
C ASN A 92 21.38 -5.89 -68.66
N ILE A 93 22.53 -5.21 -68.76
CA ILE A 93 23.30 -4.73 -67.60
C ILE A 93 22.50 -3.79 -66.68
N PHE A 94 21.64 -2.94 -67.25
CA PHE A 94 20.75 -2.06 -66.48
C PHE A 94 19.69 -2.85 -65.70
N ARG A 95 19.13 -3.91 -66.29
CA ARG A 95 18.15 -4.78 -65.59
C ARG A 95 18.84 -5.58 -64.47
N LYS A 96 20.05 -6.08 -64.73
CA LYS A 96 20.88 -6.73 -63.71
C LYS A 96 21.20 -5.81 -62.54
N LEU A 97 21.62 -4.57 -62.82
CA LEU A 97 21.92 -3.59 -61.78
C LEU A 97 20.66 -3.21 -60.97
N SER A 98 19.51 -3.06 -61.63
CA SER A 98 18.23 -2.79 -60.95
C SER A 98 17.76 -3.94 -60.07
N GLN A 99 17.96 -5.20 -60.48
CA GLN A 99 17.66 -6.37 -59.65
C GLN A 99 18.63 -6.47 -58.47
N PHE A 100 19.92 -6.19 -58.71
CA PHE A 100 20.95 -6.18 -57.68
C PHE A 100 20.70 -5.09 -56.63
N SER A 101 20.34 -3.86 -57.05
CA SER A 101 20.03 -2.78 -56.11
C SER A 101 18.76 -3.05 -55.31
N LEU A 102 17.69 -3.53 -55.95
CA LEU A 102 16.46 -3.95 -55.26
C LEU A 102 16.78 -5.03 -54.22
N ARG A 103 17.66 -5.98 -54.53
CA ARG A 103 18.11 -7.00 -53.58
C ARG A 103 18.88 -6.41 -52.41
N ILE A 104 19.79 -5.47 -52.64
CA ILE A 104 20.50 -4.80 -51.54
C ILE A 104 19.51 -4.12 -50.59
N VAL A 105 18.49 -3.46 -51.12
CA VAL A 105 17.46 -2.80 -50.29
C VAL A 105 16.69 -3.84 -49.46
N VAL A 106 16.23 -4.93 -50.08
CA VAL A 106 15.52 -6.01 -49.37
C VAL A 106 16.42 -6.67 -48.33
N ALA A 107 17.68 -6.94 -48.66
CA ALA A 107 18.66 -7.53 -47.75
C ALA A 107 19.03 -6.58 -46.60
N ALA A 108 19.04 -5.26 -46.81
CA ALA A 108 19.23 -4.28 -45.75
C ALA A 108 18.04 -4.28 -44.79
N LEU A 109 16.80 -4.29 -45.30
CA LEU A 109 15.60 -4.37 -44.48
C LEU A 109 15.53 -5.68 -43.68
N MET A 110 15.79 -6.81 -44.33
CA MET A 110 15.84 -8.12 -43.66
C MET A 110 17.02 -8.23 -42.68
N GLY A 111 18.18 -7.69 -43.05
CA GLY A 111 19.37 -7.68 -42.21
C GLY A 111 19.16 -6.91 -40.91
N ILE A 112 18.56 -5.72 -40.96
CA ILE A 112 18.21 -4.92 -39.78
C ILE A 112 17.14 -5.60 -38.93
N THR A 113 16.12 -6.20 -39.55
CA THR A 113 15.03 -6.85 -38.80
C THR A 113 15.46 -8.14 -38.13
N ILE A 114 16.37 -8.92 -38.74
CA ILE A 114 16.93 -10.15 -38.18
C ILE A 114 18.03 -9.84 -37.15
N SER A 115 18.82 -8.78 -37.36
CA SER A 115 19.90 -8.42 -36.43
C SER A 115 19.38 -7.99 -35.07
N HIS A 116 18.25 -7.27 -35.01
CA HIS A 116 17.69 -6.76 -33.74
C HIS A 116 17.48 -7.84 -32.67
N PRO A 117 16.68 -8.91 -32.88
CA PRO A 117 16.53 -9.97 -31.89
C PRO A 117 17.84 -10.71 -31.59
N LEU A 118 18.76 -10.83 -32.54
CA LEU A 118 20.06 -11.46 -32.32
C LEU A 118 20.98 -10.60 -31.47
N THR A 119 20.95 -9.28 -31.63
CA THR A 119 21.66 -8.33 -30.76
C THR A 119 21.11 -8.38 -29.34
N LEU A 120 19.79 -8.46 -29.18
CA LEU A 120 19.18 -8.66 -27.86
C LEU A 120 19.62 -9.99 -27.22
N LEU A 121 19.71 -11.07 -28.00
CA LEU A 121 20.24 -12.35 -27.53
C LEU A 121 21.72 -12.28 -27.15
N LEU A 122 22.55 -11.59 -27.94
CA LEU A 122 23.99 -11.45 -27.70
C LEU A 122 24.29 -10.64 -26.43
N PHE A 123 23.51 -9.57 -26.19
CA PHE A 123 23.69 -8.67 -25.04
C PHE A 123 22.70 -8.95 -23.90
N LYS A 124 22.09 -10.14 -23.86
CA LYS A 124 21.04 -10.48 -22.91
C LYS A 124 21.42 -10.17 -21.46
N ASP A 125 22.62 -10.54 -21.04
CA ASP A 125 23.08 -10.34 -19.67
C ASP A 125 23.29 -8.85 -19.34
N THR A 126 23.86 -8.09 -20.29
CA THR A 126 24.03 -6.65 -20.15
C THR A 126 22.69 -5.92 -20.09
N ILE A 127 21.75 -6.28 -20.96
CA ILE A 127 20.39 -5.72 -20.98
C ILE A 127 19.67 -6.05 -19.66
N THR A 128 19.75 -7.29 -19.20
CA THR A 128 19.15 -7.71 -17.93
C THR A 128 19.75 -6.89 -16.77
N SER A 129 21.06 -6.67 -16.76
CA SER A 129 21.71 -5.84 -15.74
C SER A 129 21.23 -4.38 -15.76
N VAL A 130 21.02 -3.79 -16.93
CA VAL A 130 20.47 -2.43 -17.07
C VAL A 130 19.03 -2.38 -16.55
N VAL A 131 18.19 -3.36 -16.91
CA VAL A 131 16.82 -3.47 -16.43
C VAL A 131 16.76 -3.65 -14.91
N GLU A 132 17.65 -4.46 -14.33
CA GLU A 132 17.78 -4.59 -12.87
C GLU A 132 18.22 -3.28 -12.21
N LYS A 133 19.11 -2.52 -12.85
CA LYS A 133 19.55 -1.21 -12.34
C LYS A 133 18.42 -0.19 -12.35
N GLU A 134 17.65 -0.11 -13.43
CA GLU A 134 16.45 0.74 -13.51
C GLU A 134 15.40 0.32 -12.47
N ARG A 135 15.18 -0.99 -12.30
CA ARG A 135 14.30 -1.52 -11.24
C ARG A 135 14.79 -1.09 -9.85
N GLN A 136 16.10 -1.14 -9.60
CA GLN A 136 16.66 -0.75 -8.32
C GLN A 136 16.48 0.77 -8.06
N GLN A 137 16.65 1.61 -9.10
CA GLN A 137 16.37 3.04 -9.00
C GLN A 137 14.90 3.33 -8.69
N GLU A 138 13.98 2.58 -9.30
CA GLU A 138 12.55 2.70 -9.02
C GLU A 138 12.19 2.27 -7.59
N ILE A 139 12.81 1.19 -7.09
CA ILE A 139 12.67 0.76 -5.69
C ILE A 139 13.19 1.84 -4.74
N GLU A 140 14.32 2.46 -5.04
CA GLU A 140 14.88 3.56 -4.24
C GLU A 140 13.98 4.79 -4.24
N ALA A 141 13.40 5.14 -5.39
CA ALA A 141 12.41 6.22 -5.49
C ALA A 141 11.13 5.90 -4.68
N ALA A 142 10.64 4.66 -4.74
CA ALA A 142 9.50 4.21 -3.96
C ALA A 142 9.77 4.25 -2.44
N ARG A 143 10.96 3.80 -2.01
CA ARG A 143 11.43 3.89 -0.62
C ARG A 143 11.50 5.33 -0.14
N LYS A 144 12.05 6.22 -0.97
CA LYS A 144 12.13 7.65 -0.64
C LYS A 144 10.74 8.25 -0.44
N GLN A 145 9.81 7.98 -1.36
CA GLN A 145 8.43 8.46 -1.25
C GLN A 145 7.74 7.92 0.01
N ALA A 146 7.93 6.64 0.35
CA ALA A 146 7.38 6.05 1.58
C ALA A 146 8.01 6.65 2.85
N ALA A 147 9.32 6.89 2.84
CA ALA A 147 10.03 7.56 3.93
C ALA A 147 9.52 8.99 4.16
N ASP A 148 9.29 9.76 3.08
CA ASP A 148 8.73 11.11 3.15
C ASP A 148 7.31 11.09 3.75
N GLN A 149 6.48 10.12 3.37
CA GLN A 149 5.14 9.93 3.94
C GLN A 149 5.18 9.55 5.43
N LYS A 150 6.03 8.60 5.81
CA LYS A 150 6.23 8.21 7.22
C LYS A 150 6.70 9.39 8.06
N ALA A 151 7.66 10.16 7.58
CA ALA A 151 8.16 11.34 8.28
C ALA A 151 7.06 12.39 8.54
N LEU A 152 6.12 12.59 7.61
CA LEU A 152 4.97 13.47 7.81
C LEU A 152 4.03 12.99 8.92
N VAL A 153 3.84 11.67 9.05
CA VAL A 153 3.00 11.08 10.12
C VAL A 153 3.74 11.10 11.46
N GLU A 154 5.03 10.74 11.48
CA GLU A 154 5.88 10.79 12.67
C GLU A 154 6.01 12.22 13.24
N ALA A 155 6.02 13.24 12.38
CA ALA A 155 6.00 14.63 12.81
C ALA A 155 4.73 15.00 13.62
N ARG A 156 3.61 14.27 13.43
CA ARG A 156 2.37 14.45 14.21
C ARG A 156 2.39 13.68 15.54
N VAL A 157 3.25 12.67 15.69
CA VAL A 157 3.36 11.87 16.92
C VAL A 157 3.98 12.67 18.06
N LYS A 158 5.10 13.38 17.81
CA LYS A 158 5.78 14.20 18.83
C LYS A 158 4.88 15.19 19.58
N PRO A 159 4.09 16.05 18.92
CA PRO A 159 3.22 16.99 19.64
C PRO A 159 2.13 16.28 20.46
N LEU A 160 1.65 15.12 20.00
CA LEU A 160 0.69 14.31 20.76
C LEU A 160 1.34 13.70 22.00
N GLU A 161 2.55 13.16 21.89
CA GLU A 161 3.31 12.65 23.04
C GLU A 161 3.57 13.75 24.09
N GLU A 162 3.99 14.94 23.65
CA GLU A 162 4.17 16.09 24.54
C GLU A 162 2.87 16.51 25.23
N GLN A 163 1.74 16.50 24.53
CA GLN A 163 0.43 16.78 25.12
C GLN A 163 0.03 15.72 26.15
N ILE A 164 0.28 14.43 25.87
CA ILE A 164 0.00 13.34 26.81
C ILE A 164 0.85 13.49 28.08
N VAL A 165 2.14 13.82 27.95
CA VAL A 165 3.01 14.06 29.11
C VAL A 165 2.49 15.22 29.95
N LYS A 166 2.16 16.36 29.33
CA LYS A 166 1.59 17.52 30.04
C LYS A 166 0.29 17.16 30.78
N GLN A 167 -0.59 16.39 30.16
CA GLN A 167 -1.85 15.98 30.80
C GLN A 167 -1.62 14.97 31.94
N ARG A 168 -0.63 14.07 31.81
CA ARG A 168 -0.22 13.16 32.89
C ARG A 168 0.41 13.89 34.06
N GLU A 169 1.21 14.93 33.81
CA GLU A 169 1.74 15.80 34.86
C GLU A 169 0.62 16.54 35.59
N ALA A 170 -0.34 17.11 34.86
CA ALA A 170 -1.53 17.74 35.44
C ALA A 170 -2.38 16.75 36.25
N TRP A 171 -2.54 15.52 35.75
CA TRP A 171 -3.20 14.43 36.47
C TRP A 171 -2.45 14.09 37.76
N ASN A 172 -1.12 13.90 37.73
CA ASN A 172 -0.33 13.60 38.92
C ASN A 172 -0.35 14.75 39.94
N ALA A 173 -0.31 16.00 39.48
CA ALA A 173 -0.41 17.18 40.32
C ALA A 173 -1.75 17.26 41.08
N SER A 174 -2.83 16.69 40.53
CA SER A 174 -4.13 16.62 41.24
C SER A 174 -4.11 15.68 42.46
N PHE A 175 -3.13 14.78 42.59
CA PHE A 175 -2.96 13.92 43.76
C PHE A 175 -2.04 14.53 44.83
N THR A 176 -1.17 15.46 44.43
CA THR A 176 -0.35 16.22 45.39
C THR A 176 -1.20 17.35 45.98
N ALA A 177 -1.86 17.06 47.10
CA ALA A 177 -2.58 18.08 47.85
C ALA A 177 -1.57 19.04 48.50
N ALA A 178 -1.42 20.24 47.93
CA ALA A 178 -0.80 21.36 48.62
C ALA A 178 -1.75 21.83 49.74
N PHE A 179 -1.77 21.11 50.86
CA PHE A 179 -2.29 21.63 52.13
C PHE A 179 -1.19 22.50 52.75
N LEU A 180 -1.04 23.74 52.30
CA LEU A 180 -0.27 24.75 53.01
C LEU A 180 -1.10 26.03 53.11
N ASP A 181 -1.48 26.38 54.33
CA ASP A 181 -1.69 27.76 54.72
C ASP A 181 -0.37 28.34 55.24
N GLU A 182 -0.12 29.62 54.95
CA GLU A 182 0.87 30.38 55.71
C GLU A 182 0.36 30.48 57.16
N ASN A 183 1.05 29.79 58.07
CA ASN A 183 0.96 29.85 59.55
C ASN A 183 0.19 28.72 60.26
N GLY A 184 0.54 27.46 59.99
CA GLY A 184 0.20 26.31 60.85
C GLY A 184 0.69 26.42 62.32
N LYS A 185 -0.02 27.17 63.16
CA LYS A 185 0.09 27.12 64.63
C LYS A 185 -1.31 27.03 65.27
N PRO A 186 -1.51 26.17 66.29
CA PRO A 186 -2.68 26.29 67.16
C PRO A 186 -2.59 27.63 67.88
N VAL A 187 -3.65 28.43 67.81
CA VAL A 187 -3.77 29.63 68.65
C VAL A 187 -3.99 29.16 70.08
N GLU A 188 -2.96 29.24 70.92
CA GLU A 188 -3.11 29.19 72.37
C GLU A 188 -3.90 30.42 72.81
N LYS A 189 -5.10 30.21 73.36
CA LYS A 189 -5.90 31.28 73.98
C LYS A 189 -5.24 31.69 75.31
N PRO A 190 -4.90 32.97 75.52
CA PRO A 190 -4.54 33.46 76.85
C PRO A 190 -5.79 33.57 77.74
N LEU A 191 -5.60 33.31 79.04
CA LEU A 191 -6.61 33.35 80.11
C LEU A 191 -7.20 34.77 80.25
N THR A 192 -8.54 34.89 80.29
CA THR A 192 -9.31 36.14 80.20
C THR A 192 -9.43 36.90 81.53
N ASP A 193 -9.52 38.23 81.47
CA ASP A 193 -9.74 39.18 82.58
C ASP A 193 -11.03 38.96 83.41
N ASP A 194 -11.87 38.01 83.01
CA ASP A 194 -13.14 37.67 83.66
C ASP A 194 -12.95 36.98 85.02
N GLU A 195 -11.85 36.24 85.21
CA GLU A 195 -11.53 35.58 86.49
C GLU A 195 -11.21 36.60 87.61
N LYS A 196 -10.67 37.77 87.24
CA LYS A 196 -10.36 38.84 88.21
C LYS A 196 -11.62 39.58 88.68
N LYS A 197 -12.62 39.74 87.81
CA LYS A 197 -13.91 40.37 88.17
C LYS A 197 -14.75 39.46 89.07
N ALA A 198 -14.78 38.16 88.80
CA ALA A 198 -15.50 37.17 89.61
C ALA A 198 -14.99 37.09 91.06
N LYS A 199 -13.67 37.25 91.26
CA LYS A 199 -13.07 37.25 92.60
C LYS A 199 -13.42 38.51 93.41
N ALA A 200 -13.42 39.68 92.77
CA ALA A 200 -13.79 40.94 93.42
C ALA A 200 -15.27 41.00 93.83
N GLU A 201 -16.17 40.46 93.00
CA GLU A 201 -17.60 40.34 93.36
C GLU A 201 -17.84 39.34 94.50
N ARG A 202 -17.07 38.24 94.57
CA ARG A 202 -17.12 37.26 95.66
C ARG A 202 -16.72 37.88 97.00
N GLU A 203 -15.63 38.64 97.05
CA GLU A 203 -15.16 39.31 98.26
C GLU A 203 -16.16 40.37 98.76
N THR A 204 -16.82 41.09 97.84
CA THR A 204 -17.82 42.11 98.17
C THR A 204 -19.07 41.49 98.82
N LYS A 205 -19.62 40.42 98.24
CA LYS A 205 -20.81 39.73 98.79
C LYS A 205 -20.56 39.06 100.14
N ILE A 206 -19.35 38.53 100.36
CA ILE A 206 -18.96 37.98 101.67
C ILE A 206 -18.83 39.09 102.72
N ALA A 207 -18.24 40.23 102.34
CA ALA A 207 -18.10 41.38 103.22
C ALA A 207 -19.46 41.94 103.68
N GLU A 208 -20.44 42.03 102.77
CA GLU A 208 -21.81 42.48 103.09
C GLU A 208 -22.55 41.53 104.04
N ALA A 209 -22.43 40.22 103.84
CA ALA A 209 -23.13 39.21 104.65
C ALA A 209 -22.61 39.12 106.09
N VAL A 210 -21.30 39.34 106.29
CA VAL A 210 -20.63 39.21 107.59
C VAL A 210 -20.59 40.52 108.40
N ALA A 211 -20.74 41.68 107.73
CA ALA A 211 -20.71 43.01 108.36
C ALA A 211 -21.63 43.18 109.60
N PRO A 212 -22.93 42.80 109.58
CA PRO A 212 -23.82 43.01 110.73
C PRO A 212 -23.42 42.16 111.94
N GLY A 213 -22.90 40.95 111.72
CA GLY A 213 -22.39 40.09 112.79
C GLY A 213 -21.09 40.63 113.41
N LYS A 214 -20.16 41.13 112.58
CA LYS A 214 -18.92 41.76 113.05
C LYS A 214 -19.18 42.98 113.94
N LEU A 215 -20.12 43.85 113.56
CA LEU A 215 -20.48 45.03 114.36
C LEU A 215 -21.05 44.65 115.74
N ARG A 216 -21.88 43.62 115.81
CA ARG A 216 -22.41 43.10 117.09
C ARG A 216 -21.29 42.48 117.94
N LEU A 217 -20.32 41.81 117.31
CA LEU A 217 -19.18 41.20 118.00
C LEU A 217 -18.28 42.27 118.63
N GLU A 218 -18.00 43.34 117.90
CA GLU A 218 -17.21 44.48 118.41
C GLU A 218 -17.91 45.19 119.58
N ALA A 219 -19.24 45.34 119.54
CA ALA A 219 -20.01 45.91 120.63
C ALA A 219 -19.96 45.03 121.89
N LEU A 220 -20.15 43.72 121.72
CA LEU A 220 -20.09 42.72 122.79
C LEU A 220 -18.69 42.66 123.42
N ASP A 221 -17.62 42.70 122.61
CA ASP A 221 -16.24 42.70 123.07
C ASP A 221 -15.91 43.95 123.91
N LYS A 222 -16.44 45.12 123.54
CA LYS A 222 -16.32 46.36 124.34
C LYS A 222 -17.02 46.25 125.69
N GLU A 223 -18.22 45.67 125.73
CA GLU A 223 -18.96 45.43 126.98
C GLU A 223 -18.24 44.44 127.89
N MET A 224 -17.74 43.32 127.32
CA MET A 224 -16.93 42.34 128.04
C MET A 224 -15.65 42.98 128.62
N ALA A 225 -14.96 43.82 127.86
CA ALA A 225 -13.76 44.50 128.32
C ALA A 225 -14.04 45.43 129.51
N LYS A 226 -15.16 46.17 129.49
CA LYS A 226 -15.57 47.05 130.59
C LYS A 226 -15.91 46.26 131.86
N LEU A 227 -16.76 45.24 131.75
CA LEU A 227 -17.15 44.40 132.88
C LEU A 227 -15.98 43.60 133.46
N SER A 228 -15.03 43.18 132.61
CA SER A 228 -13.78 42.56 133.04
C SER A 228 -12.93 43.50 133.88
N ALA A 229 -12.81 44.77 133.48
CA ALA A 229 -12.09 45.78 134.26
C ALA A 229 -12.77 46.06 135.61
N ASP A 230 -14.11 46.18 135.64
CA ASP A 230 -14.88 46.36 136.87
C ASP A 230 -14.75 45.14 137.81
N TYR A 231 -14.79 43.93 137.25
CA TYR A 231 -14.55 42.68 137.99
C TYR A 231 -13.16 42.65 138.60
N GLN A 232 -12.11 42.99 137.83
CA GLN A 232 -10.73 43.01 138.34
C GLN A 232 -10.56 44.02 139.47
N LYS A 233 -11.19 45.19 139.38
CA LYS A 233 -11.14 46.21 140.43
C LYS A 233 -11.81 45.73 141.73
N ILE A 234 -13.02 45.16 141.64
CA ILE A 234 -13.72 44.65 142.81
C ILE A 234 -13.01 43.43 143.40
N ALA A 235 -12.42 42.56 142.57
CA ALA A 235 -11.62 41.44 143.03
C ALA A 235 -10.35 41.91 143.77
N ALA A 236 -9.68 42.95 143.29
CA ALA A 236 -8.52 43.54 143.97
C ALA A 236 -8.90 44.18 145.32
N GLU A 237 -9.98 44.96 145.36
CA GLU A 237 -10.51 45.54 146.60
C GLU A 237 -10.97 44.46 147.59
N LEU A 238 -11.65 43.42 147.11
CA LEU A 238 -12.08 42.28 147.93
C LEU A 238 -10.86 41.62 148.57
N ASN A 239 -9.81 41.30 147.80
CA ASN A 239 -8.58 40.70 148.34
C ASN A 239 -7.93 41.60 149.39
N GLN A 240 -7.86 42.91 149.14
CA GLN A 240 -7.28 43.86 150.10
C GLN A 240 -8.07 43.87 151.42
N TRP A 241 -9.40 43.99 151.35
CA TRP A 241 -10.26 43.97 152.55
C TRP A 241 -10.30 42.60 153.24
N GLN A 242 -10.17 41.49 152.50
CA GLN A 242 -10.03 40.16 153.10
C GLN A 242 -8.75 40.07 153.91
N THR A 243 -7.65 40.57 153.35
CA THR A 243 -6.36 40.59 154.05
C THR A 243 -6.40 41.48 155.30
N ASP A 244 -7.04 42.65 155.22
CA ASP A 244 -7.19 43.54 156.36
C ASP A 244 -8.14 42.98 157.43
N PHE A 245 -9.22 42.30 157.04
CA PHE A 245 -10.10 41.56 157.96
C PHE A 245 -9.35 40.45 158.70
N GLU A 246 -8.56 39.63 157.98
CA GLU A 246 -7.75 38.56 158.57
C GLU A 246 -6.72 39.11 159.57
N ARG A 247 -6.09 40.25 159.27
CA ARG A 247 -5.16 40.93 160.20
C ARG A 247 -5.85 41.48 161.46
N GLU A 248 -7.06 42.03 161.32
CA GLU A 248 -7.84 42.53 162.46
C GLU A 248 -8.35 41.39 163.36
N VAL A 249 -8.86 40.28 162.77
CA VAL A 249 -9.30 39.09 163.53
C VAL A 249 -8.13 38.47 164.31
N ASN A 250 -6.93 38.50 163.73
CA ASN A 250 -5.71 38.00 164.36
C ASN A 250 -5.09 38.96 165.41
N GLY A 251 -5.76 40.07 165.74
CA GLY A 251 -5.38 40.98 166.84
C GLY A 251 -4.18 41.90 166.58
N GLN A 252 -3.66 41.94 165.35
CA GLN A 252 -2.40 42.64 165.03
C GLN A 252 -2.51 44.18 164.97
N ARG A 253 -3.72 44.75 164.95
CA ARG A 253 -3.95 46.21 164.87
C ARG A 253 -4.77 46.79 166.02
N SER A 254 -5.81 46.10 166.48
CA SER A 254 -6.69 46.57 167.54
C SER A 254 -6.42 45.96 168.92
N GLY A 255 -5.43 45.04 169.03
CA GLY A 255 -4.99 44.45 170.29
C GLY A 255 -5.96 43.45 170.92
N ILE A 256 -7.10 43.18 170.29
CA ILE A 256 -8.09 42.19 170.72
C ILE A 256 -8.11 41.06 169.70
N VAL A 257 -7.84 39.83 170.17
CA VAL A 257 -7.92 38.63 169.33
C VAL A 257 -9.37 38.15 169.29
N GLY A 258 -9.93 38.00 168.09
CA GLY A 258 -11.33 37.61 167.87
C GLY A 258 -12.18 38.71 167.22
N LEU A 259 -13.47 38.43 167.04
CA LEU A 259 -14.42 39.32 166.35
C LEU A 259 -14.76 40.56 167.21
N GLY A 260 -13.84 41.52 167.26
CA GLY A 260 -14.11 42.85 167.80
C GLY A 260 -15.07 43.65 166.91
N PRO A 261 -15.61 44.78 167.41
CA PRO A 261 -16.61 45.59 166.69
C PRO A 261 -16.17 46.00 165.28
N ARG A 262 -14.87 46.28 165.10
CA ARG A 262 -14.27 46.69 163.81
C ARG A 262 -14.08 45.55 162.82
N ALA A 263 -13.79 44.33 163.29
CA ALA A 263 -13.73 43.16 162.42
C ALA A 263 -15.13 42.86 161.87
N LYS A 264 -16.16 42.93 162.74
CA LYS A 264 -17.55 42.72 162.34
C LYS A 264 -18.03 43.77 161.32
N SER A 265 -17.66 45.04 161.49
CA SER A 265 -17.96 46.09 160.51
C SER A 265 -17.23 45.88 159.17
N ILE A 266 -15.99 45.40 159.15
CA ILE A 266 -15.29 45.08 157.88
C ILE A 266 -15.98 43.89 157.18
N GLN A 267 -16.39 42.87 157.93
CA GLN A 267 -17.10 41.71 157.38
C GLN A 267 -18.44 42.13 156.76
N GLU A 268 -19.28 42.83 157.52
CA GLU A 268 -20.63 43.21 157.11
C GLU A 268 -20.61 44.36 156.09
N ASP A 269 -19.84 45.43 156.30
CA ASP A 269 -19.88 46.64 155.46
C ASP A 269 -18.96 46.58 154.22
N GLN A 270 -17.88 45.78 154.25
CA GLN A 270 -16.87 45.80 153.17
C GLN A 270 -16.77 44.49 152.39
N LEU A 271 -16.91 43.33 153.03
CA LEU A 271 -16.69 42.01 152.39
C LEU A 271 -17.96 41.43 151.76
N THR A 272 -19.10 41.48 152.43
CA THR A 272 -20.34 40.81 151.96
C THR A 272 -20.78 41.30 150.57
N TRP A 273 -20.89 42.62 150.38
CA TRP A 273 -21.35 43.18 149.11
C TRP A 273 -20.33 43.00 147.98
N ARG A 274 -19.02 43.08 148.27
CA ARG A 274 -17.97 42.85 147.27
C ARG A 274 -17.92 41.39 146.81
N ARG A 275 -18.20 40.42 147.70
CA ARG A 275 -18.32 39.00 147.31
C ARG A 275 -19.53 38.79 146.40
N ALA A 276 -20.68 39.36 146.77
CA ALA A 276 -21.89 39.29 145.97
C ALA A 276 -21.69 39.95 144.59
N GLU A 277 -21.05 41.11 144.55
CA GLU A 277 -20.81 41.87 143.32
C GLU A 277 -19.76 41.21 142.42
N SER A 278 -18.69 40.63 142.98
CA SER A 278 -17.72 39.82 142.24
C SER A 278 -18.37 38.58 141.60
N ALA A 279 -19.21 37.85 142.35
CA ALA A 279 -19.95 36.71 141.82
C ALA A 279 -20.94 37.11 140.71
N ARG A 280 -21.63 38.26 140.87
CA ARG A 280 -22.53 38.82 139.84
C ARG A 280 -21.78 39.15 138.55
N LEU A 281 -20.65 39.86 138.65
CA LEU A 281 -19.84 40.25 137.50
C LEU A 281 -19.21 39.04 136.79
N SER A 282 -18.76 38.02 137.54
CA SER A 282 -18.26 36.77 136.98
C SER A 282 -19.34 36.00 136.20
N GLY A 283 -20.56 35.90 136.75
CA GLY A 283 -21.69 35.29 136.04
C GLY A 283 -22.08 36.04 134.77
N LEU A 284 -22.05 37.38 134.81
CA LEU A 284 -22.33 38.22 133.63
C LEU A 284 -21.27 38.03 132.53
N LEU A 285 -19.99 37.97 132.89
CA LEU A 285 -18.91 37.67 131.95
C LEU A 285 -19.03 36.28 131.30
N ASP A 286 -19.45 35.24 132.03
CA ASP A 286 -19.68 33.91 131.46
C ASP A 286 -20.83 33.92 130.43
N THR A 287 -21.93 34.63 130.72
CA THR A 287 -23.04 34.78 129.76
C THR A 287 -22.62 35.52 128.50
N LEU A 288 -21.86 36.61 128.62
CA LEU A 288 -21.37 37.35 127.46
C LEU A 288 -20.36 36.53 126.65
N THR A 289 -19.53 35.70 127.29
CA THR A 289 -18.59 34.80 126.61
C THR A 289 -19.32 33.77 125.76
N LYS A 290 -20.41 33.18 126.27
CA LYS A 290 -21.25 32.26 125.50
C LYS A 290 -21.92 32.95 124.31
N ASN A 291 -22.45 34.16 124.52
CA ASN A 291 -23.04 34.96 123.43
C ASN A 291 -22.01 35.30 122.34
N ARG A 292 -20.76 35.57 122.72
CA ARG A 292 -19.66 35.82 121.79
C ARG A 292 -19.38 34.62 120.90
N VAL A 293 -19.29 33.43 121.49
CA VAL A 293 -19.04 32.17 120.74
C VAL A 293 -20.18 31.88 119.77
N ALA A 294 -21.43 32.07 120.19
CA ALA A 294 -22.60 31.89 119.32
C ALA A 294 -22.58 32.87 118.13
N LEU A 295 -22.28 34.14 118.36
CA LEU A 295 -22.23 35.16 117.33
C LEU A 295 -21.10 34.92 116.31
N VAL A 296 -19.94 34.43 116.76
CA VAL A 296 -18.84 34.02 115.87
C VAL A 296 -19.24 32.83 114.99
N ALA A 297 -20.00 31.88 115.54
CA ALA A 297 -20.51 30.75 114.77
C ALA A 297 -21.55 31.18 113.71
N GLU A 298 -22.43 32.13 114.03
CA GLU A 298 -23.39 32.70 113.08
C GLU A 298 -22.70 33.44 111.92
N ILE A 299 -21.66 34.23 112.22
CA ILE A 299 -20.85 34.90 111.19
C ILE A 299 -20.24 33.89 110.21
N LYS A 300 -19.67 32.79 110.75
CA LYS A 300 -19.06 31.75 109.93
C LYS A 300 -20.09 31.01 109.07
N ALA A 301 -21.27 30.71 109.63
CA ALA A 301 -22.35 30.07 108.88
C ALA A 301 -22.88 30.96 107.73
N ALA A 302 -22.92 32.29 107.93
CA ALA A 302 -23.30 33.24 106.89
C ALA A 302 -22.26 33.30 105.76
N GLU A 303 -20.97 33.26 106.10
CA GLU A 303 -19.87 33.20 105.12
C GLU A 303 -19.90 31.91 104.29
N ASP A 304 -20.07 30.76 104.95
CA ASP A 304 -20.15 29.45 104.29
C ASP A 304 -21.38 29.35 103.36
N GLY A 305 -22.52 29.93 103.78
CA GLY A 305 -23.74 29.96 102.96
C GLY A 305 -23.61 30.78 101.67
N VAL A 306 -22.94 31.94 101.73
CA VAL A 306 -22.67 32.77 100.54
C VAL A 306 -21.68 32.08 99.60
N ASN A 307 -20.65 31.42 100.15
CA ASN A 307 -19.69 30.66 99.36
C ASN A 307 -20.37 29.52 98.59
N ALA A 308 -21.20 28.72 99.26
CA ALA A 308 -21.90 27.61 98.62
C ALA A 308 -22.79 28.06 97.45
N ALA A 309 -23.54 29.15 97.62
CA ALA A 309 -24.43 29.69 96.57
C ALA A 309 -23.66 30.21 95.35
N LEU A 310 -22.50 30.84 95.56
CA LEU A 310 -21.65 31.33 94.47
C LEU A 310 -20.97 30.17 93.72
N ASP A 311 -20.54 29.13 94.42
CA ASP A 311 -19.94 27.95 93.80
C ASP A 311 -20.98 27.20 92.92
N THR A 312 -22.26 27.13 93.34
CA THR A 312 -23.32 26.54 92.51
C THR A 312 -23.58 27.33 91.23
N GLN A 313 -23.59 28.67 91.30
CA GLN A 313 -23.75 29.53 90.12
C GLN A 313 -22.57 29.41 89.14
N ALA A 314 -21.35 29.23 89.66
CA ALA A 314 -20.16 29.03 88.84
C ALA A 314 -20.20 27.67 88.09
N GLU A 315 -20.67 26.61 88.74
CA GLU A 315 -20.83 25.29 88.11
C GLU A 315 -21.87 25.31 86.97
N GLU A 316 -23.01 25.98 87.15
CA GLU A 316 -24.02 26.13 86.10
C GLU A 316 -23.52 26.96 84.91
N ALA A 317 -22.79 28.04 85.17
CA ALA A 317 -22.18 28.85 84.13
C ALA A 317 -21.10 28.06 83.35
N ALA A 318 -20.25 27.31 84.04
CA ALA A 318 -19.25 26.45 83.43
C ALA A 318 -19.88 25.33 82.58
N ALA A 319 -21.00 24.74 83.04
CA ALA A 319 -21.74 23.72 82.29
C ALA A 319 -22.33 24.29 80.98
N LYS A 320 -22.90 25.51 81.01
CA LYS A 320 -23.41 26.20 79.81
C LYS A 320 -22.28 26.52 78.82
N LEU A 321 -21.16 27.04 79.30
CA LEU A 321 -19.99 27.35 78.47
C LEU A 321 -19.45 26.10 77.77
N LYS A 322 -19.32 25.01 78.51
CA LYS A 322 -18.89 23.70 77.97
C LYS A 322 -19.87 23.15 76.93
N ALA A 323 -21.18 23.33 77.13
CA ALA A 323 -22.19 22.94 76.16
C ALA A 323 -22.11 23.77 74.86
N GLU A 324 -21.86 25.08 74.96
CA GLU A 324 -21.63 25.93 73.79
C GLU A 324 -20.32 25.60 73.06
N GLU A 325 -19.23 25.35 73.78
CA GLU A 325 -17.96 24.92 73.20
C GLU A 325 -18.11 23.60 72.44
N ASN A 326 -18.82 22.62 73.01
CA ASN A 326 -19.11 21.34 72.33
C ASN A 326 -19.96 21.56 71.06
N ARG A 327 -20.95 22.46 71.10
CA ARG A 327 -21.77 22.79 69.93
C ARG A 327 -20.93 23.45 68.83
N ILE A 328 -20.09 24.41 69.20
CA ILE A 328 -19.18 25.10 68.26
C ILE A 328 -18.17 24.12 67.69
N ALA A 329 -17.62 23.21 68.49
CA ALA A 329 -16.71 22.17 68.02
C ALA A 329 -17.39 21.24 67.00
N GLY A 330 -18.62 20.78 67.28
CA GLY A 330 -19.40 19.96 66.36
C GLY A 330 -19.73 20.68 65.04
N LEU A 331 -20.12 21.95 65.11
CA LEU A 331 -20.36 22.77 63.92
C LEU A 331 -19.08 23.00 63.10
N ARG A 332 -17.94 23.25 63.76
CA ARG A 332 -16.63 23.37 63.08
C ARG A 332 -16.26 22.06 62.36
N GLN A 333 -16.47 20.93 63.01
CA GLN A 333 -16.21 19.63 62.40
C GLN A 333 -17.11 19.37 61.19
N GLN A 334 -18.40 19.70 61.28
CA GLN A 334 -19.32 19.60 60.13
C GLN A 334 -18.92 20.51 58.97
N VAL A 335 -18.56 21.76 59.23
CA VAL A 335 -18.10 22.70 58.20
C VAL A 335 -16.80 22.22 57.56
N GLN A 336 -15.83 21.76 58.36
CA GLN A 336 -14.59 21.18 57.84
C GLN A 336 -14.86 19.94 56.99
N GLN A 337 -15.79 19.07 57.41
CA GLN A 337 -16.14 17.87 56.66
C GLN A 337 -16.84 18.21 55.35
N GLN A 338 -17.79 19.16 55.33
CA GLN A 338 -18.41 19.64 54.10
C GLN A 338 -17.41 20.28 53.13
N GLN A 339 -16.47 21.08 53.65
CA GLN A 339 -15.40 21.67 52.83
C GLN A 339 -14.47 20.60 52.26
N ALA A 340 -14.13 19.57 53.05
CA ALA A 340 -13.32 18.44 52.60
C ALA A 340 -14.04 17.63 51.51
N ASP A 341 -15.32 17.31 51.72
CA ASP A 341 -16.13 16.55 50.75
C ASP A 341 -16.30 17.32 49.43
N ALA A 342 -16.56 18.64 49.51
CA ALA A 342 -16.65 19.50 48.33
C ALA A 342 -15.31 19.58 47.57
N PHE A 343 -14.19 19.71 48.28
CA PHE A 343 -12.86 19.72 47.69
C PHE A 343 -12.52 18.37 47.02
N VAL A 344 -12.80 17.25 47.68
CA VAL A 344 -12.60 15.91 47.13
C VAL A 344 -13.48 15.70 45.90
N GLY A 345 -14.74 16.12 45.94
CA GLY A 345 -15.66 16.07 44.81
C GLY A 345 -15.15 16.85 43.60
N GLN A 346 -14.69 18.09 43.81
CA GLN A 346 -14.09 18.91 42.75
C GLN A 346 -12.83 18.26 42.17
N GLN A 347 -11.90 17.80 43.01
CA GLN A 347 -10.68 17.11 42.57
C GLN A 347 -10.99 15.82 41.81
N ASN A 348 -12.00 15.06 42.21
CA ASN A 348 -12.44 13.86 41.49
C ASN A 348 -12.98 14.19 40.09
N SER A 349 -13.77 15.27 39.96
CA SER A 349 -14.27 15.70 38.64
C SER A 349 -13.15 16.15 37.70
N ILE A 350 -12.17 16.93 38.21
CA ILE A 350 -11.00 17.38 37.44
C ILE A 350 -10.22 16.15 36.98
N ARG A 351 -9.98 15.20 37.88
CA ARG A 351 -9.38 13.91 37.53
C ARG A 351 -10.16 13.27 36.40
N GLU A 352 -11.43 12.94 36.58
CA GLU A 352 -12.22 12.26 35.54
C GLU A 352 -12.13 12.93 34.16
N THR A 353 -12.19 14.28 34.10
CA THR A 353 -11.99 15.01 32.83
C THR A 353 -10.59 14.84 32.23
N LEU A 354 -9.53 14.92 33.04
CA LEU A 354 -8.15 14.69 32.61
C LEU A 354 -7.94 13.25 32.12
N LYS A 355 -8.57 12.26 32.77
CA LYS A 355 -8.52 10.85 32.32
C LYS A 355 -9.09 10.70 30.92
N VAL A 356 -10.29 11.24 30.69
CA VAL A 356 -10.94 11.16 29.36
C VAL A 356 -10.10 11.86 28.28
N GLN A 357 -9.48 13.00 28.60
CA GLN A 357 -8.57 13.68 27.68
C GLN A 357 -7.33 12.83 27.36
N ILE A 358 -6.69 12.24 28.38
CA ILE A 358 -5.54 11.35 28.20
C ILE A 358 -5.92 10.13 27.34
N ASP A 359 -7.05 9.49 27.63
CA ASP A 359 -7.53 8.33 26.88
C ASP A 359 -7.81 8.69 25.41
N THR A 360 -8.36 9.87 25.15
CA THR A 360 -8.60 10.38 23.79
C THR A 360 -7.29 10.61 23.03
N LEU A 361 -6.30 11.24 23.67
CA LEU A 361 -4.97 11.46 23.07
C LEU A 361 -4.23 10.14 22.82
N LEU A 362 -4.33 9.17 23.74
CA LEU A 362 -3.78 7.83 23.55
C LEU A 362 -4.46 7.10 22.38
N GLY A 363 -5.77 7.26 22.21
CA GLY A 363 -6.51 6.76 21.05
C GLY A 363 -5.98 7.35 19.74
N GLN A 364 -5.78 8.66 19.66
CA GLN A 364 -5.21 9.34 18.49
C GLN A 364 -3.78 8.87 18.19
N LEU A 365 -2.94 8.75 19.23
CA LEU A 365 -1.57 8.25 19.10
C LEU A 365 -1.57 6.79 18.60
N SER A 366 -2.47 5.95 19.09
CA SER A 366 -2.59 4.56 18.62
C SER A 366 -3.01 4.48 17.14
N ALA A 367 -3.90 5.37 16.69
CA ALA A 367 -4.32 5.45 15.30
C ALA A 367 -3.15 5.84 14.36
N LEU A 368 -2.32 6.82 14.76
CA LEU A 368 -1.13 7.20 14.00
C LEU A 368 -0.11 6.06 13.91
N HIS A 369 0.10 5.30 15.00
CA HIS A 369 0.98 4.12 14.95
C HIS A 369 0.46 3.04 14.00
N VAL A 370 -0.86 2.82 13.94
CA VAL A 370 -1.48 1.92 12.98
C VAL A 370 -1.29 2.44 11.54
N GLU A 371 -1.43 3.75 11.31
CA GLU A 371 -1.17 4.37 10.00
C GLU A 371 0.29 4.18 9.55
N ILE A 372 1.26 4.39 10.44
CA ILE A 372 2.69 4.14 10.15
C ILE A 372 2.93 2.67 9.80
N ALA A 373 2.31 1.74 10.53
CA ALA A 373 2.42 0.30 10.26
C ALA A 373 1.78 -0.09 8.93
N GLN A 374 0.66 0.55 8.55
CA GLN A 374 0.03 0.36 7.25
C GLN A 374 0.93 0.90 6.12
N LEU A 375 1.47 2.11 6.26
CA LEU A 375 2.42 2.67 5.29
C LEU A 375 3.66 1.78 5.10
N ALA A 376 4.15 1.12 6.16
CA ALA A 376 5.23 0.15 6.04
C ALA A 376 4.83 -1.10 5.24
N LYS A 377 3.61 -1.62 5.45
CA LYS A 377 3.09 -2.74 4.65
C LYS A 377 2.86 -2.35 3.19
N ASP A 378 2.36 -1.15 2.94
CA ASP A 378 2.13 -0.63 1.59
C ASP A 378 3.45 -0.42 0.84
N GLU A 379 4.48 0.07 1.54
CA GLU A 379 5.85 0.15 1.02
C GLU A 379 6.36 -1.25 0.61
N GLU A 380 6.28 -2.24 1.51
CA GLU A 380 6.72 -3.61 1.23
C GLU A 380 5.94 -4.23 0.06
N ALA A 381 4.63 -4.04 0.02
CA ALA A 381 3.77 -4.54 -1.06
C ALA A 381 4.12 -3.90 -2.40
N ARG A 382 4.35 -2.58 -2.43
CA ARG A 382 4.76 -1.86 -3.65
C ARG A 382 6.14 -2.32 -4.14
N ILE A 383 7.12 -2.46 -3.24
CA ILE A 383 8.46 -2.95 -3.59
C ILE A 383 8.39 -4.40 -4.09
N ALA A 384 7.58 -5.24 -3.45
CA ALA A 384 7.35 -6.62 -3.88
C ALA A 384 6.71 -6.66 -5.28
N GLY A 385 5.75 -5.78 -5.57
CA GLY A 385 5.16 -5.61 -6.90
C GLY A 385 6.19 -5.27 -7.97
N ILE A 386 7.05 -4.27 -7.71
CA ILE A 386 8.13 -3.86 -8.63
C ILE A 386 9.13 -5.01 -8.87
N ARG A 387 9.44 -5.81 -7.84
CA ARG A 387 10.33 -6.98 -7.97
C ARG A 387 9.69 -8.14 -8.72
N ALA A 388 8.39 -8.36 -8.54
CA ALA A 388 7.68 -9.46 -9.17
C ALA A 388 7.38 -9.22 -10.65
N GLU A 389 7.39 -7.96 -11.11
CA GLU A 389 7.11 -7.59 -12.50
C GLU A 389 8.15 -8.20 -13.48
N PRO A 390 7.71 -9.12 -14.37
CA PRO A 390 8.61 -9.77 -15.31
C PRO A 390 8.90 -8.84 -16.51
N ARG A 391 10.00 -8.08 -16.42
CA ARG A 391 10.52 -7.19 -17.48
C ARG A 391 11.31 -7.95 -18.55
N ARG A 392 10.68 -8.95 -19.16
CA ARG A 392 11.30 -9.84 -20.18
C ARG A 392 10.76 -9.61 -21.59
N ASP A 393 9.80 -8.71 -21.73
CA ASP A 393 9.19 -8.34 -23.00
C ASP A 393 10.20 -7.68 -23.94
N ILE A 394 9.96 -7.82 -25.24
CA ILE A 394 10.86 -7.32 -26.27
C ILE A 394 10.95 -5.79 -26.27
N LEU A 395 9.91 -5.09 -25.82
CA LEU A 395 9.87 -3.63 -25.76
C LEU A 395 10.77 -3.11 -24.66
N THR A 396 10.65 -3.62 -23.42
CA THR A 396 11.56 -3.24 -22.34
C THR A 396 13.01 -3.63 -22.65
N GLN A 397 13.25 -4.80 -23.27
CA GLN A 397 14.61 -5.15 -23.71
C GLN A 397 15.15 -4.19 -24.78
N THR A 398 14.31 -3.77 -25.73
CA THR A 398 14.69 -2.82 -26.78
C THR A 398 14.94 -1.41 -26.21
N LEU A 399 14.12 -0.97 -25.26
CA LEU A 399 14.28 0.30 -24.57
C LEU A 399 15.55 0.31 -23.72
N ALA A 400 15.82 -0.77 -22.98
CA ALA A 400 17.06 -0.93 -22.24
C ALA A 400 18.29 -0.97 -23.16
N LEU A 401 18.20 -1.61 -24.33
CA LEU A 401 19.26 -1.57 -25.35
C LEU A 401 19.46 -0.14 -25.90
N HIS A 402 18.37 0.60 -26.13
CA HIS A 402 18.44 1.99 -26.58
C HIS A 402 19.06 2.91 -25.51
N ASN A 403 18.65 2.79 -24.26
CA ASN A 403 19.25 3.48 -23.12
C ASN A 403 20.75 3.14 -23.00
N LEU A 404 21.13 1.88 -23.28
CA LEU A 404 22.54 1.49 -23.32
C LEU A 404 23.30 2.24 -24.42
N PHE A 405 22.71 2.48 -25.58
CA PHE A 405 23.32 3.27 -26.66
C PHE A 405 23.46 4.76 -26.30
N GLU A 406 22.45 5.35 -25.67
CA GLU A 406 22.44 6.78 -25.32
C GLU A 406 23.36 7.15 -24.16
N ASN A 407 23.54 6.25 -23.18
CA ASN A 407 24.27 6.54 -21.94
C ASN A 407 25.77 6.91 -22.13
N GLY A 408 26.31 6.86 -23.34
CA GLY A 408 27.59 7.47 -23.70
C GLY A 408 28.86 6.86 -23.08
N ALA A 409 28.72 5.96 -22.11
CA ALA A 409 29.81 5.17 -21.55
C ALA A 409 30.46 4.30 -22.64
N GLU A 410 31.74 3.92 -22.45
CA GLU A 410 32.51 3.16 -23.45
C GLU A 410 31.77 1.88 -23.93
N GLY A 411 31.03 1.22 -23.03
CA GLY A 411 30.20 0.07 -23.37
C GLY A 411 28.99 0.36 -24.26
N GLY A 412 28.40 1.56 -24.18
CA GLY A 412 27.24 1.96 -24.99
C GLY A 412 27.59 2.20 -26.46
N ARG A 413 28.71 2.90 -26.70
CA ARG A 413 29.27 3.08 -28.05
C ARG A 413 29.69 1.75 -28.66
N PHE A 414 30.29 0.87 -27.87
CA PHE A 414 30.64 -0.47 -28.31
C PHE A 414 29.41 -1.28 -28.73
N ALA A 415 28.33 -1.26 -27.93
CA ALA A 415 27.10 -1.98 -28.25
C ALA A 415 26.43 -1.46 -29.53
N PHE A 416 26.42 -0.15 -29.76
CA PHE A 416 25.88 0.44 -30.99
C PHE A 416 26.72 0.06 -32.22
N ILE A 417 28.05 0.13 -32.12
CA ILE A 417 28.95 -0.30 -33.19
C ILE A 417 28.76 -1.79 -33.47
N ALA A 418 28.67 -2.62 -32.43
CA ALA A 418 28.41 -4.05 -32.56
C ALA A 418 27.07 -4.34 -33.25
N TYR A 419 26.00 -3.60 -32.93
CA TYR A 419 24.71 -3.69 -33.63
C TYR A 419 24.83 -3.36 -35.12
N MET A 420 25.53 -2.26 -35.45
CA MET A 420 25.77 -1.86 -36.84
C MET A 420 26.61 -2.89 -37.61
N VAL A 421 27.68 -3.42 -36.98
CA VAL A 421 28.54 -4.45 -37.55
C VAL A 421 27.77 -5.75 -37.76
N LEU A 422 26.95 -6.18 -36.80
CA LEU A 422 26.13 -7.38 -36.90
C LEU A 422 25.09 -7.24 -38.02
N SER A 423 24.44 -6.07 -38.12
CA SER A 423 23.48 -5.77 -39.18
C SER A 423 24.14 -5.76 -40.56
N ALA A 424 25.32 -5.15 -40.68
CA ALA A 424 26.10 -5.16 -41.92
C ALA A 424 26.58 -6.56 -42.29
N LEU A 425 26.97 -7.38 -41.30
CA LEU A 425 27.37 -8.78 -41.49
C LEU A 425 26.20 -9.61 -42.04
N PHE A 426 24.98 -9.46 -41.49
CA PHE A 426 23.81 -10.19 -42.00
C PHE A 426 23.41 -9.75 -43.39
N MET A 427 23.44 -8.46 -43.68
CA MET A 427 23.24 -7.94 -45.03
C MET A 427 24.29 -8.52 -46.00
N LEU A 428 25.55 -8.61 -45.58
CA LEU A 428 26.61 -9.22 -46.37
C LEU A 428 26.30 -10.69 -46.62
N VAL A 429 26.05 -11.48 -45.57
CA VAL A 429 25.76 -12.92 -45.67
C VAL A 429 24.59 -13.22 -46.59
N ASP A 430 23.51 -12.43 -46.53
CA ASP A 430 22.34 -12.58 -47.41
C ASP A 430 22.65 -12.19 -48.87
N THR A 431 23.59 -11.27 -49.09
CA THR A 431 23.99 -10.85 -50.45
C THR A 431 25.11 -11.70 -51.05
N ILE A 432 25.83 -12.54 -50.26
CA ILE A 432 26.91 -13.42 -50.75
C ILE A 432 26.51 -14.20 -52.01
N PRO A 433 25.40 -14.96 -52.02
CA PRO A 433 25.09 -15.84 -53.15
C PRO A 433 24.94 -15.04 -54.45
N LEU A 434 24.31 -13.88 -54.37
CA LEU A 434 24.03 -13.02 -55.50
C LEU A 434 25.25 -12.20 -55.93
N VAL A 435 26.07 -11.73 -54.99
CA VAL A 435 27.36 -11.08 -55.25
C VAL A 435 28.29 -12.04 -55.99
N VAL A 436 28.42 -13.28 -55.50
CA VAL A 436 29.25 -14.30 -56.16
C VAL A 436 28.71 -14.62 -57.55
N LYS A 437 27.38 -14.73 -57.72
CA LYS A 437 26.76 -14.98 -59.03
C LYS A 437 26.92 -13.79 -59.99
N PHE A 438 26.91 -12.56 -59.48
CA PHE A 438 27.11 -11.32 -60.25
C PHE A 438 28.54 -11.18 -60.77
N PHE A 439 29.55 -11.54 -59.97
CA PHE A 439 30.97 -11.47 -60.37
C PHE A 439 31.47 -12.73 -61.10
N SER A 440 30.74 -13.84 -61.04
CA SER A 440 31.08 -15.06 -61.77
C SER A 440 30.75 -14.95 -63.26
N LYS A 441 31.60 -15.53 -64.12
CA LYS A 441 31.28 -15.68 -65.55
C LYS A 441 30.10 -16.65 -65.74
N ALA A 442 29.32 -16.45 -66.80
CA ALA A 442 28.24 -17.35 -67.20
C ALA A 442 28.80 -18.76 -67.44
N GLY A 443 28.20 -19.76 -66.79
CA GLY A 443 28.61 -21.15 -66.91
C GLY A 443 27.81 -21.93 -67.95
N PRO A 444 28.19 -23.21 -68.23
CA PRO A 444 27.48 -24.09 -69.15
C PRO A 444 25.99 -24.24 -68.83
N TYR A 445 25.63 -24.25 -67.54
CA TYR A 445 24.22 -24.28 -67.12
C TYR A 445 23.49 -23.02 -67.58
N ASP A 446 24.06 -21.84 -67.34
CA ASP A 446 23.44 -20.57 -67.71
C ASP A 446 23.20 -20.48 -69.22
N SER A 447 24.13 -21.01 -70.03
CA SER A 447 24.00 -21.07 -71.49
C SER A 447 22.91 -22.04 -71.96
N LEU A 448 22.79 -23.21 -71.34
CA LEU A 448 21.76 -24.19 -71.67
C LEU A 448 20.36 -23.63 -71.40
N VAL A 449 20.16 -23.04 -70.22
CA VAL A 449 18.86 -22.47 -69.90
C VAL A 449 18.57 -21.26 -70.81
N ASP A 450 19.58 -20.49 -71.25
CA ASP A 450 19.37 -19.33 -72.15
C ASP A 450 18.93 -19.78 -73.54
N CYS A 451 19.52 -20.87 -74.03
CA CYS A 451 19.10 -21.51 -75.28
C CYS A 451 17.63 -21.94 -75.23
N ASP A 452 17.19 -22.55 -74.13
CA ASP A 452 15.80 -22.94 -73.94
C ASP A 452 14.87 -21.72 -73.86
N GLU A 453 15.24 -20.68 -73.10
CA GLU A 453 14.45 -19.44 -73.01
C GLU A 453 14.30 -18.74 -74.37
N VAL A 454 15.38 -18.66 -75.15
CA VAL A 454 15.35 -18.09 -76.51
C VAL A 454 14.49 -18.93 -77.44
N LYS A 455 14.56 -20.27 -77.33
CA LYS A 455 13.72 -21.19 -78.10
C LYS A 455 12.24 -20.99 -77.77
N TYR A 456 11.86 -20.99 -76.50
CA TYR A 456 10.49 -20.72 -76.06
C TYR A 456 10.00 -19.33 -76.51
N ALA A 457 10.84 -18.30 -76.40
CA ALA A 457 10.50 -16.96 -76.85
C ALA A 457 10.26 -16.90 -78.36
N ARG A 458 11.09 -17.59 -79.15
CA ARG A 458 10.94 -17.67 -80.61
C ARG A 458 9.67 -18.43 -81.01
N GLU A 459 9.40 -19.57 -80.38
CA GLU A 459 8.18 -20.36 -80.60
C GLU A 459 6.92 -19.55 -80.27
N ARG A 460 6.92 -18.84 -79.13
CA ARG A 460 5.85 -17.91 -78.76
C ARG A 460 5.65 -16.80 -79.80
N MET A 461 6.74 -16.18 -80.28
CA MET A 461 6.63 -15.15 -81.33
C MET A 461 6.12 -15.73 -82.66
N ALA A 462 6.56 -16.93 -83.03
CA ALA A 462 6.09 -17.62 -84.23
C ALA A 462 4.59 -17.93 -84.13
N PHE A 463 4.15 -18.44 -82.98
CA PHE A 463 2.74 -18.65 -82.68
C PHE A 463 1.95 -17.35 -82.81
N LEU A 464 2.36 -16.28 -82.12
CA LEU A 464 1.68 -14.98 -82.19
C LEU A 464 1.61 -14.42 -83.61
N LYS A 465 2.67 -14.55 -84.40
CA LYS A 465 2.68 -14.12 -85.82
C LYS A 465 1.77 -14.97 -86.69
N SER A 466 1.75 -16.28 -86.49
CA SER A 466 0.86 -17.19 -87.22
C SER A 466 -0.61 -16.93 -86.87
N PHE A 467 -0.88 -16.65 -85.59
CA PHE A 467 -2.20 -16.27 -85.08
C PHE A 467 -2.64 -14.91 -85.63
N ASP A 468 -1.77 -13.89 -85.62
CA ASP A 468 -2.08 -12.58 -86.22
C ASP A 468 -2.38 -12.69 -87.73
N ARG A 469 -1.60 -13.51 -88.45
CA ARG A 469 -1.85 -13.79 -89.87
C ARG A 469 -3.20 -14.49 -90.09
N TYR A 470 -3.50 -15.50 -89.28
CA TYR A 470 -4.79 -16.19 -89.31
C TYR A 470 -5.95 -15.22 -89.05
N MET A 471 -5.84 -14.38 -88.01
CA MET A 471 -6.86 -13.38 -87.67
C MET A 471 -7.04 -12.32 -88.77
N LYS A 472 -5.97 -11.85 -89.41
CA LYS A 472 -6.06 -10.94 -90.57
C LYS A 472 -6.77 -11.60 -91.75
N GLN A 473 -6.42 -12.84 -92.09
CA GLN A 473 -7.10 -13.60 -93.15
C GLN A 473 -8.58 -13.83 -92.84
N LEU A 474 -8.94 -14.04 -91.57
CA LEU A 474 -10.33 -14.17 -91.14
C LEU A 474 -11.09 -12.85 -91.33
N THR A 475 -10.47 -11.73 -90.94
CA THR A 475 -11.07 -10.38 -91.03
C THR A 475 -11.22 -9.91 -92.48
N GLU A 476 -10.25 -10.25 -93.34
CA GLU A 476 -10.28 -9.96 -94.79
C GLU A 476 -11.16 -10.97 -95.58
N SER A 477 -11.67 -12.02 -94.92
CA SER A 477 -12.55 -13.00 -95.57
C SER A 477 -13.91 -12.37 -95.89
N PRO A 478 -14.46 -12.53 -97.11
CA PRO A 478 -15.76 -11.96 -97.50
C PRO A 478 -16.93 -12.37 -96.59
N PHE A 479 -16.77 -13.46 -95.83
CA PHE A 479 -17.80 -13.97 -94.92
C PHE A 479 -17.97 -13.14 -93.64
N LEU A 480 -16.96 -12.39 -93.20
CA LEU A 480 -17.03 -11.64 -91.94
C LEU A 480 -17.77 -10.30 -92.12
N HIS A 481 -17.78 -9.74 -93.33
CA HIS A 481 -18.51 -8.51 -93.66
C HIS A 481 -20.02 -8.72 -93.90
N ILE A 482 -20.49 -9.96 -93.99
CA ILE A 482 -21.91 -10.28 -94.28
C ILE A 482 -22.74 -10.43 -92.98
N THR A 483 -22.11 -10.66 -91.83
CA THR A 483 -22.82 -10.86 -90.56
C THR A 483 -22.57 -9.72 -89.58
N GLN A 484 -23.45 -8.71 -89.53
CA GLN A 484 -23.40 -7.62 -88.54
C GLN A 484 -23.88 -8.05 -87.13
N ASN A 485 -23.39 -9.18 -86.60
CA ASN A 485 -23.86 -9.71 -85.31
C ASN A 485 -22.70 -10.19 -84.44
N ARG A 486 -22.24 -9.33 -83.51
CA ARG A 486 -21.08 -9.52 -82.61
C ARG A 486 -20.99 -10.85 -81.84
N PRO A 487 -22.07 -11.43 -81.28
CA PRO A 487 -21.98 -12.73 -80.61
C PRO A 487 -21.78 -13.89 -81.59
N LEU A 488 -22.30 -13.76 -82.83
CA LEU A 488 -22.12 -14.74 -83.90
C LEU A 488 -20.71 -14.65 -84.50
N GLU A 489 -20.13 -13.45 -84.59
CA GLU A 489 -18.71 -13.25 -84.93
C GLU A 489 -17.79 -13.94 -83.92
N ARG A 490 -18.05 -13.77 -82.61
CA ARG A 490 -17.29 -14.45 -81.55
C ARG A 490 -17.43 -15.98 -81.61
N ALA A 491 -18.63 -16.49 -81.86
CA ALA A 491 -18.88 -17.91 -82.01
C ALA A 491 -18.29 -18.50 -83.31
N LEU A 492 -18.19 -17.73 -84.40
CA LEU A 492 -17.48 -18.11 -85.61
C LEU A 492 -15.96 -18.19 -85.40
N ILE A 493 -15.41 -17.28 -84.60
CA ILE A 493 -13.98 -17.22 -84.26
C ILE A 493 -13.58 -18.38 -83.32
N GLU A 494 -14.44 -18.82 -82.41
CA GLU A 494 -14.13 -19.91 -81.45
C GLU A 494 -14.60 -21.31 -81.89
N GLY A 495 -15.57 -21.44 -82.80
CA GLY A 495 -16.32 -22.71 -83.00
C GLY A 495 -16.14 -23.47 -84.31
N VAL A 496 -15.45 -22.94 -85.33
CA VAL A 496 -15.55 -23.43 -86.72
C VAL A 496 -14.29 -24.15 -87.25
N ASP A 497 -13.27 -24.40 -86.43
CA ASP A 497 -12.03 -25.06 -86.89
C ASP A 497 -12.20 -26.56 -87.26
N ARG A 498 -13.25 -27.25 -86.78
CA ARG A 498 -13.47 -28.69 -87.10
C ARG A 498 -14.52 -28.93 -88.17
N SER A 499 -15.56 -28.10 -88.24
CA SER A 499 -16.68 -28.28 -89.17
C SER A 499 -16.41 -27.72 -90.57
N ARG A 500 -15.61 -26.65 -90.70
CA ARG A 500 -15.20 -26.13 -92.01
C ARG A 500 -14.13 -26.99 -92.69
N ALA A 501 -13.19 -27.56 -91.94
CA ALA A 501 -12.23 -28.52 -92.47
C ALA A 501 -12.94 -29.77 -93.04
N ALA A 502 -13.96 -30.27 -92.32
CA ALA A 502 -14.81 -31.36 -92.79
C ALA A 502 -15.64 -30.96 -94.02
N LYS A 503 -16.22 -29.75 -94.05
CA LYS A 503 -16.98 -29.24 -95.20
C LYS A 503 -16.09 -29.03 -96.43
N ALA A 504 -14.92 -28.40 -96.28
CA ALA A 504 -13.98 -28.17 -97.38
C ALA A 504 -13.40 -29.49 -97.92
N PHE A 505 -13.17 -30.48 -97.05
CA PHE A 505 -12.80 -31.83 -97.45
C PHE A 505 -13.92 -32.53 -98.24
N LEU A 506 -15.18 -32.39 -97.81
CA LEU A 506 -16.34 -32.93 -98.52
C LEU A 506 -16.57 -32.23 -99.88
N GLU A 507 -16.45 -30.90 -99.94
CA GLU A 507 -16.53 -30.14 -101.20
C GLU A 507 -15.43 -30.57 -102.17
N HIS A 508 -14.19 -30.72 -101.70
CA HIS A 508 -13.10 -31.22 -102.53
C HIS A 508 -13.33 -32.68 -102.99
N LEU A 509 -13.91 -33.54 -102.15
CA LEU A 509 -14.28 -34.90 -102.57
C LEU A 509 -15.36 -34.89 -103.65
N MET A 510 -16.37 -34.02 -103.55
CA MET A 510 -17.39 -33.87 -104.59
C MET A 510 -16.81 -33.33 -105.90
N ASP A 511 -15.88 -32.37 -105.85
CA ASP A 511 -15.22 -31.85 -107.05
C ASP A 511 -14.35 -32.92 -107.74
N LEU A 512 -13.64 -33.74 -106.94
CA LEU A 512 -12.90 -34.90 -107.46
C LEU A 512 -13.82 -35.95 -108.07
N GLU A 513 -15.00 -36.18 -107.47
CA GLU A 513 -16.01 -37.08 -107.99
C GLU A 513 -16.55 -36.60 -109.35
N GLN A 514 -16.89 -35.31 -109.46
CA GLN A 514 -17.35 -34.72 -110.72
C GLN A 514 -16.27 -34.82 -111.81
N ALA A 515 -15.02 -34.50 -111.48
CA ALA A 515 -13.90 -34.62 -112.42
C ALA A 515 -13.64 -36.08 -112.84
N PHE A 516 -13.83 -37.04 -111.93
CA PHE A 516 -13.72 -38.47 -112.24
C PHE A 516 -14.86 -38.94 -113.14
N GLN A 517 -16.11 -38.56 -112.84
CA GLN A 517 -17.27 -38.89 -113.66
C GLN A 517 -17.18 -38.28 -115.06
N GLU A 518 -16.69 -37.04 -115.20
CA GLU A 518 -16.41 -36.44 -116.51
C GLU A 518 -15.36 -37.21 -117.29
N LYS A 519 -14.27 -37.64 -116.65
CA LYS A 519 -13.24 -38.46 -117.31
C LYS A 519 -13.78 -39.82 -117.75
N VAL A 520 -14.59 -40.47 -116.92
CA VAL A 520 -15.26 -41.73 -117.28
C VAL A 520 -16.23 -41.50 -118.45
N ARG A 521 -16.97 -40.38 -118.47
CA ARG A 521 -17.87 -40.03 -119.57
C ARG A 521 -17.13 -39.75 -120.87
N LEU A 522 -16.03 -38.99 -120.83
CA LEU A 522 -15.17 -38.72 -121.98
C LEU A 522 -14.53 -39.99 -122.54
N GLU A 523 -14.11 -40.91 -121.67
CA GLU A 523 -13.62 -42.23 -122.10
C GLU A 523 -14.76 -43.08 -122.69
N ARG A 524 -15.99 -43.03 -122.16
CA ARG A 524 -17.15 -43.67 -122.81
C ARG A 524 -17.42 -43.10 -124.21
N GLU A 525 -17.38 -41.78 -124.37
CA GLU A 525 -17.60 -41.10 -125.65
C GLU A 525 -16.49 -41.44 -126.67
N ARG A 526 -15.22 -41.49 -126.23
CA ARG A 526 -14.10 -41.98 -127.05
C ARG A 526 -14.24 -43.43 -127.48
N MET A 527 -14.77 -44.28 -126.61
CA MET A 527 -14.85 -45.72 -126.84
C MET A 527 -16.13 -46.14 -127.59
N ALA A 528 -17.19 -45.33 -127.55
CA ALA A 528 -18.33 -45.47 -128.46
C ALA A 528 -17.94 -45.23 -129.93
N ALA A 529 -16.86 -44.47 -130.17
CA ALA A 529 -16.28 -44.25 -131.50
C ALA A 529 -15.26 -45.33 -131.93
N GLY A 530 -14.81 -46.21 -131.02
CA GLY A 530 -13.82 -47.26 -131.28
C GLY A 530 -14.27 -48.60 -130.69
N GLY A 531 -14.90 -49.44 -131.51
CA GLY A 531 -15.62 -50.65 -131.09
C GLY A 531 -14.79 -51.72 -130.36
N VAL A 532 -14.63 -51.57 -129.03
CA VAL A 532 -14.12 -52.61 -128.13
C VAL A 532 -15.05 -52.71 -126.91
N ALA A 533 -15.94 -53.69 -126.93
CA ALA A 533 -17.10 -53.78 -126.04
C ALA A 533 -16.86 -54.32 -124.61
N GLY A 534 -15.61 -54.46 -124.14
CA GLY A 534 -15.31 -55.13 -122.83
C GLY A 534 -14.65 -54.27 -121.75
N LYS A 535 -14.11 -53.09 -122.07
CA LYS A 535 -13.35 -52.27 -121.08
C LYS A 535 -14.22 -51.32 -120.26
N ALA A 536 -15.44 -51.04 -120.71
CA ALA A 536 -16.36 -50.15 -120.00
C ALA A 536 -16.91 -50.80 -118.71
N GLU A 537 -17.26 -52.08 -118.76
CA GLU A 537 -17.68 -52.85 -117.57
C GLU A 537 -16.55 -52.97 -116.54
N MET A 538 -15.31 -53.19 -116.98
CA MET A 538 -14.14 -53.26 -116.09
C MET A 538 -13.91 -51.95 -115.32
N LEU A 539 -14.16 -50.80 -115.95
CA LEU A 539 -14.05 -49.48 -115.28
C LEU A 539 -15.18 -49.24 -114.27
N GLU A 540 -16.39 -49.73 -114.53
CA GLU A 540 -17.49 -49.68 -113.55
C GLU A 540 -17.23 -50.57 -112.35
N GLU A 541 -16.68 -51.76 -112.56
CA GLU A 541 -16.33 -52.68 -111.48
C GLU A 541 -15.21 -52.12 -110.59
N MET A 542 -14.18 -51.50 -111.18
CA MET A 542 -13.11 -50.81 -110.43
C MET A 542 -13.62 -49.57 -109.69
N ALA A 543 -14.55 -48.80 -110.27
CA ALA A 543 -15.15 -47.66 -109.59
C ALA A 543 -16.00 -48.12 -108.40
N ALA A 544 -16.84 -49.15 -108.58
CA ALA A 544 -17.69 -49.69 -107.52
C ALA A 544 -16.88 -50.24 -106.32
N THR A 545 -15.78 -50.96 -106.60
CA THR A 545 -14.88 -51.46 -105.54
C THR A 545 -14.14 -50.34 -104.82
N PHE A 546 -13.71 -49.29 -105.53
CA PHE A 546 -13.11 -48.11 -104.92
C PHE A 546 -14.07 -47.37 -103.99
N TYR A 547 -15.32 -47.16 -104.40
CA TYR A 547 -16.33 -46.49 -103.55
C TYR A 547 -16.72 -47.33 -102.32
N ALA A 548 -16.67 -48.66 -102.42
CA ALA A 548 -16.89 -49.54 -101.28
C ALA A 548 -15.75 -49.43 -100.24
N ASP A 549 -14.48 -49.47 -100.67
CA ASP A 549 -13.31 -49.31 -99.78
C ASP A 549 -13.26 -47.91 -99.13
N LEU A 550 -13.60 -46.86 -99.90
CA LEU A 550 -13.68 -45.50 -99.38
C LEU A 550 -14.74 -45.37 -98.27
N ARG A 551 -15.91 -46.00 -98.45
CA ARG A 551 -17.00 -45.99 -97.46
C ARG A 551 -16.60 -46.70 -96.18
N GLU A 552 -15.91 -47.84 -96.29
CA GLU A 552 -15.41 -48.59 -95.13
C GLU A 552 -14.39 -47.78 -94.31
N ARG A 553 -13.44 -47.12 -94.98
CA ARG A 553 -12.44 -46.24 -94.33
C ARG A 553 -13.05 -44.99 -93.69
N MET A 554 -14.08 -44.42 -94.33
CA MET A 554 -14.84 -43.30 -93.76
C MET A 554 -15.57 -43.74 -92.48
N GLU A 555 -16.25 -44.88 -92.50
CA GLU A 555 -16.91 -45.42 -91.31
C GLU A 555 -15.91 -45.74 -90.18
N SER A 556 -14.71 -46.23 -90.49
CA SER A 556 -13.67 -46.47 -89.48
C SER A 556 -13.15 -45.17 -88.86
N PHE A 557 -12.92 -44.13 -89.69
CA PHE A 557 -12.46 -42.83 -89.23
C PHE A 557 -13.46 -42.15 -88.28
N PHE A 558 -14.75 -42.22 -88.59
CA PHE A 558 -15.81 -41.65 -87.74
C PHE A 558 -16.15 -42.53 -86.51
N ARG A 559 -15.85 -43.83 -86.52
CA ARG A 559 -15.99 -44.70 -85.32
C ARG A 559 -14.90 -44.44 -84.27
N ASP A 560 -13.68 -44.13 -84.67
CA ASP A 560 -12.55 -43.98 -83.73
C ASP A 560 -12.60 -42.67 -82.90
N ASP A 561 -13.34 -41.66 -83.35
CA ASP A 561 -13.57 -40.43 -82.56
C ASP A 561 -14.49 -40.67 -81.35
N GLY A 562 -15.27 -41.76 -81.32
CA GLY A 562 -16.09 -42.15 -80.17
C GLY A 562 -15.31 -42.77 -79.00
N ARG A 563 -14.01 -43.11 -79.18
CA ARG A 563 -13.17 -43.79 -78.18
C ARG A 563 -12.12 -42.90 -77.52
N ARG A 564 -12.09 -41.60 -77.81
CA ARG A 564 -11.28 -40.63 -77.05
C ARG A 564 -12.06 -40.17 -75.82
N THR A 565 -11.99 -40.97 -74.75
CA THR A 565 -12.34 -40.52 -73.40
C THR A 565 -11.67 -39.18 -73.08
N PRO A 566 -12.35 -38.24 -72.40
CA PRO A 566 -11.68 -37.06 -71.89
C PRO A 566 -10.67 -37.54 -70.85
N VAL A 567 -9.38 -37.36 -71.12
CA VAL A 567 -8.35 -37.56 -70.10
C VAL A 567 -8.63 -36.53 -69.02
N THR A 568 -9.20 -37.04 -67.94
CA THR A 568 -9.31 -36.47 -66.61
C THR A 568 -8.09 -35.63 -66.27
N GLY A 569 -8.34 -34.44 -65.75
CA GLY A 569 -7.32 -33.65 -65.08
C GLY A 569 -6.59 -34.46 -64.02
N ARG A 570 -5.30 -34.19 -63.87
CA ARG A 570 -4.57 -34.54 -62.67
C ARG A 570 -3.32 -33.67 -62.51
N ALA A 571 -3.15 -33.27 -61.26
CA ALA A 571 -1.99 -32.75 -60.56
C ALA A 571 -1.63 -31.28 -60.84
#